data_AF-A0A8T3ZWT7-F1
#
_entry.id   AF-A0A8T3ZWT7-F1
#
_cell.length_a   1.000
_cell.length_b   1.000
_cell.length_c   1.000
_cell.angle_alpha   90.00
_cell.angle_beta   90.00
_cell.angle_gamma   90.00
#
_symmetry.space_group_name_H-M   'P 1'
#
loop_
_entity.id
_entity.type
_entity.pdbx_description
1 polymer ?
#
loop_
_entity_poly.entity_id
_entity_poly.type
_entity_poly.pdbx_seq_one_letter_code
_entity_poly.pdbx_strand_id
1 'polypeptide(L)' 'MRFLKPKIKCDKCSLAFSSQEKFMQHEEIVHGKNIPYDCKECNQNFSNMEDMRSHLQRYHSYKKDRT' A
#
# COMPACT_ATOMS: atom_id res chain seq x y z
N MET A 1 -9.79 34.59 14.56
CA MET A 1 -9.97 33.87 13.28
C MET A 1 -9.57 32.41 13.51
N ARG A 2 -10.49 31.46 13.31
CA ARG A 2 -10.18 30.02 13.46
C ARG A 2 -9.40 29.58 12.22
N PHE A 3 -8.09 29.40 12.36
CA PHE A 3 -7.27 28.77 11.34
C PHE A 3 -7.67 27.30 11.23
N LEU A 4 -8.60 27.01 10.31
CA LEU A 4 -8.87 25.64 9.91
C LEU A 4 -7.61 25.15 9.17
N LYS A 5 -6.76 24.40 9.87
CA LYS A 5 -5.62 23.72 9.25
C LYS A 5 -6.16 22.83 8.13
N PRO A 6 -5.71 22.99 6.87
CA PRO A 6 -6.18 22.18 5.77
C PRO A 6 -5.88 20.71 6.06
N LYS A 7 -6.91 19.86 5.98
CA LYS A 7 -6.74 18.42 6.14
C LYS A 7 -6.27 17.83 4.82
N ILE A 8 -5.18 17.08 4.85
CA ILE A 8 -4.62 16.37 3.70
C ILE A 8 -5.37 15.05 3.61
N LYS A 9 -6.10 14.86 2.51
CA LYS A 9 -6.82 13.62 2.23
C LYS A 9 -5.87 12.64 1.57
N CYS A 10 -5.96 11.37 1.97
CA CYS A 10 -5.33 10.32 1.20
C CYS A 10 -6.14 10.07 -0.08
N ASP A 11 -5.44 9.91 -1.20
CA ASP A 11 -6.07 9.58 -2.47
C ASP A 11 -6.37 8.07 -2.58
N LYS A 12 -5.63 7.26 -1.81
CA LYS A 12 -5.73 5.79 -1.79
C LYS A 12 -6.73 5.28 -0.76
N CYS A 13 -7.17 6.10 0.19
CA CYS A 13 -8.18 5.75 1.18
C CYS A 13 -8.96 6.96 1.68
N SER A 14 -10.13 6.74 2.31
CA SER A 14 -11.00 7.83 2.80
C SER A 14 -10.52 8.54 4.07
N LEU A 15 -9.23 8.41 4.44
CA LEU A 15 -8.65 9.05 5.62
C LEU A 15 -8.15 10.47 5.31
N ALA A 16 -8.29 11.35 6.28
CA ALA A 16 -7.83 12.73 6.18
C ALA A 16 -7.07 13.15 7.45
N PHE A 17 -5.91 13.75 7.25
CA PHE A 17 -4.96 14.09 8.33
C PHE A 17 -4.82 15.59 8.47
N SER A 18 -4.74 16.09 9.70
CA SER A 18 -4.61 17.53 9.99
C SER A 18 -3.19 18.07 9.84
N SER A 19 -2.21 17.20 9.55
CA SER A 19 -0.79 17.50 9.53
C SER A 19 -0.11 16.70 8.43
N GLN A 20 0.83 17.33 7.72
CA GLN A 20 1.60 16.68 6.65
C GLN A 20 2.46 15.52 7.16
N GLU A 21 3.06 15.65 8.34
CA GLU A 21 3.84 14.56 8.96
C GLU A 21 2.97 13.31 9.21
N LYS A 22 1.75 13.49 9.74
CA LYS A 22 0.81 12.39 9.95
C LYS A 22 0.34 11.78 8.63
N PHE A 23 0.11 12.62 7.63
CA PHE A 23 -0.23 12.15 6.29
C PHE A 23 0.91 11.33 5.68
N MET A 24 2.16 11.81 5.71
CA MET A 24 3.31 11.09 5.17
C MET A 24 3.59 9.80 5.93
N GLN A 25 3.52 9.80 7.26
CA GLN A 25 3.66 8.57 8.04
C GLN A 25 2.55 7.56 7.70
N HIS A 26 1.30 8.01 7.57
CA HIS A 26 0.22 7.14 7.10
C HIS A 26 0.49 6.64 5.68
N GLU A 27 0.87 7.53 4.77
CA GLU A 27 1.13 7.16 3.38
C GLU A 27 2.36 6.26 3.26
N GLU A 28 3.29 6.27 4.20
CA GLU A 28 4.47 5.40 4.24
C GLU A 28 4.19 4.03 4.90
N ILE A 29 3.38 4.01 5.96
CA ILE A 29 3.05 2.78 6.70
C ILE A 29 1.93 2.01 6.02
N VAL A 30 0.89 2.70 5.55
CA VAL A 30 -0.35 2.09 5.03
C VAL A 30 -0.32 1.96 3.51
N HIS A 31 0.31 2.92 2.84
CA HIS A 31 0.38 2.97 1.38
C HIS A 31 1.80 3.01 0.83
N GLY A 32 2.79 2.97 1.74
CA GLY A 32 4.18 3.11 1.38
C GLY A 32 4.62 1.74 0.98
N LYS A 33 5.38 1.69 -0.10
CA LYS A 33 5.85 0.49 -0.76
C LYS A 33 6.89 -0.26 0.10
N ASN A 34 6.70 -0.39 1.41
CA ASN A 34 7.32 -1.40 2.29
C ASN A 34 6.69 -2.78 2.07
N ILE A 35 6.17 -2.98 0.88
CA ILE A 35 5.60 -4.19 0.36
C ILE A 35 6.55 -4.56 -0.78
N PRO A 36 7.64 -5.29 -0.47
CA PRO A 36 8.60 -5.70 -1.49
C PRO A 36 7.98 -6.62 -2.55
N TYR A 37 6.76 -7.12 -2.32
CA TYR A 37 6.07 -8.07 -3.17
C TYR A 37 4.74 -7.51 -3.66
N ASP A 38 4.81 -6.70 -4.73
CA ASP A 38 3.63 -6.34 -5.51
C ASP A 38 3.32 -7.41 -6.56
N CYS A 39 2.04 -7.75 -6.69
CA CYS A 39 1.54 -8.58 -7.77
C CYS A 39 1.26 -7.70 -8.98
N LYS A 40 2.09 -7.81 -10.03
CA LYS A 40 1.93 -7.01 -11.26
C LYS A 40 0.67 -7.34 -12.08
N GLU A 41 0.01 -8.47 -11.81
CA GLU A 41 -1.19 -8.87 -12.54
C GLU A 41 -2.48 -8.23 -11.99
N CYS A 42 -2.55 -7.96 -10.70
CA CYS A 42 -3.75 -7.37 -10.05
C CYS A 42 -3.44 -6.19 -9.14
N ASN A 43 -2.19 -5.74 -9.12
CA ASN A 43 -1.68 -4.61 -8.32
C ASN A 43 -1.91 -4.77 -6.80
N GLN A 44 -2.16 -6.00 -6.35
CA GLN A 44 -2.21 -6.38 -4.93
C GLN A 44 -0.82 -6.28 -4.33
N ASN A 45 -0.77 -5.93 -3.06
CA ASN A 45 0.47 -5.63 -2.38
C ASN A 45 0.55 -6.47 -1.09
N PHE A 46 1.59 -7.31 -1.01
CA PHE A 46 1.86 -8.21 0.12
C PHE A 46 3.10 -7.82 0.93
N SER A 47 2.95 -7.71 2.25
CA SER A 47 4.08 -7.44 3.15
C SER A 47 5.14 -8.56 3.16
N ASN A 48 4.76 -9.78 2.76
CA ASN A 48 5.62 -10.98 2.81
C ASN A 48 5.63 -11.75 1.48
N MET A 49 6.75 -12.42 1.16
CA MET A 49 6.88 -13.21 -0.08
C MET A 49 5.95 -14.43 -0.07
N GLU A 50 5.69 -15.03 1.09
CA GLU A 50 4.87 -16.22 1.21
C GLU A 50 3.39 -15.94 0.92
N ASP A 51 2.89 -14.82 1.42
CA ASP A 51 1.54 -14.33 1.12
C ASP A 51 1.41 -14.03 -0.37
N MET A 52 2.40 -13.35 -0.96
CA MET A 52 2.43 -13.09 -2.40
C MET A 52 2.44 -14.39 -3.22
N ARG A 53 3.27 -15.37 -2.85
CA ARG A 53 3.37 -16.65 -3.55
C ARG A 53 2.09 -17.48 -3.44
N SER A 54 1.42 -17.42 -2.29
CA SER A 54 0.15 -18.10 -2.06
C SER A 54 -0.98 -17.44 -2.84
N HIS A 55 -1.00 -16.10 -2.86
CA HIS A 55 -1.90 -15.31 -3.70
C HIS A 55 -1.70 -15.65 -5.17
N LEU A 56 -0.45 -15.63 -5.65
CA LEU A 56 -0.15 -15.98 -7.03
C LEU A 56 -0.65 -17.40 -7.32
N GLN A 57 -0.22 -18.42 -6.59
CA GLN A 57 -0.70 -19.80 -6.85
C GLN A 57 -2.22 -19.98 -6.84
N ARG A 58 -2.96 -19.22 -6.03
CA ARG A 58 -4.43 -19.29 -5.97
C ARG A 58 -5.15 -18.48 -7.04
N TYR A 59 -4.64 -17.30 -7.38
CA TYR A 59 -5.36 -16.31 -8.20
C TYR A 59 -4.69 -16.07 -9.57
N HIS A 60 -3.37 -16.24 -9.64
CA HIS A 60 -2.52 -15.95 -10.79
C HIS A 60 -1.53 -17.08 -10.95
N SER A 61 -1.89 -18.17 -11.64
CA SER A 61 -1.15 -19.43 -11.77
C SER A 61 0.35 -19.28 -12.12
N TYR A 62 1.15 -18.78 -11.17
CA TYR A 62 2.48 -18.25 -11.36
C TYR A 62 3.44 -19.40 -11.14
N LYS A 63 3.96 -19.93 -12.25
CA LYS A 63 5.10 -20.82 -12.21
C LYS A 63 6.31 -19.97 -11.85
N LYS A 64 6.88 -20.26 -10.69
CA LYS A 64 8.05 -19.56 -10.16
C LYS A 64 9.24 -19.88 -11.07
N ASP A 65 9.46 -19.06 -12.11
CA ASP A 65 10.71 -19.13 -12.86
C ASP A 65 11.80 -18.46 -12.00
N ARG A 66 12.47 -19.30 -11.20
CA ARG A 66 13.78 -18.99 -10.65
C ARG A 66 14.77 -19.26 -11.77
N THR A 67 15.14 -18.22 -12.51
CA THR A 67 16.47 -18.16 -13.12
C THR A 67 17.44 -17.65 -12.07
#